data_AF-A0A7S1C2R8-F1
#
_entry.id   AF-A0A7S1C2R8-F1
#
_cell.length_a   1.000
_cell.length_b   1.000
_cell.length_c   1.000
_cell.angle_alpha   90.00
_cell.angle_beta   90.00
_cell.angle_gamma   90.00
#
_symmetry.space_group_name_H-M   'P 1'
#
loop_
_entity.id
_entity.type
_entity.pdbx_description
1 polymer ?
#
loop_
_entity_poly.entity_id
_entity_poly.type
_entity_poly.pdbx_seq_one_letter_code
_entity_poly.pdbx_strand_id
1 'polypeptide(L)'
;ARAVGALAEALRALGGSSLKRECHGGSQRRRTRHRAPAPAMDVFGFGQDVDPSQWDLHLYSSSDEDEAKNDAEHARHLTLIERGLAKIKQASAQGKRTWREKGQRVEDGVLRLKHTAEEKQHLVRGLVRKALTGNKDRRVRDMVKEEMKTPMAVTLVDKVAFLLGVLGMLITEFMLVSRPQDFWMWYTATMLPLLVIRYLLYHSRKWHYFMLDFCYAANVLCLVFLFAMPDNPHVFQIAFASANGPLAWAILAWRNSLVFHSLDKLTSLWIHWQPCLLTYAIRWHSDSARQTVCALDDCSFSWADTLAMPIAFYAAWQLLYSYKTDIHDAKKLKDDPSIQTSSRWFLRARSGALYVFAVGMCRRIGTLKRDEHPDPDSWSGKFIFMFSQLVYTVVTLLPCKLFFESQRAHTIFLLLILVVAVWNGGVYYIEVFSKRYVETLKKLRDEMSQRDKAARAAVKELAEAVGVDSASEASGSPRAS
;
A
#
# COMPACT_ATOMS: atom_id res chain seq x y z
N ALA A 1 -29.44 29.29 -0.96
CA ALA A 1 -29.81 28.66 -2.24
C ALA A 1 -28.80 28.95 -3.37
N ARG A 2 -28.55 30.22 -3.75
CA ARG A 2 -27.64 30.58 -4.86
C ARG A 2 -26.16 30.16 -4.66
N ALA A 3 -25.66 30.18 -3.42
CA ALA A 3 -24.29 29.73 -3.11
C ALA A 3 -24.09 28.20 -3.22
N VAL A 4 -25.15 27.41 -3.01
CA VAL A 4 -25.09 25.94 -3.11
C VAL A 4 -25.14 25.48 -4.57
N GLY A 5 -25.85 26.22 -5.43
CA GLY A 5 -25.87 25.99 -6.88
C GLY A 5 -24.51 26.26 -7.54
N ALA A 6 -23.85 27.37 -7.18
CA ALA A 6 -22.54 27.73 -7.73
C ALA A 6 -21.44 26.70 -7.38
N LEU A 7 -21.50 26.11 -6.19
CA LEU A 7 -20.55 25.06 -5.78
C LEU A 7 -20.79 23.74 -6.53
N ALA A 8 -22.04 23.39 -6.83
CA ALA A 8 -22.38 22.19 -7.58
C ALA A 8 -22.00 22.29 -9.07
N GLU A 9 -22.09 23.49 -9.67
CA GLU A 9 -21.64 23.74 -11.05
C GLU A 9 -20.11 23.76 -11.17
N ALA A 10 -19.40 24.36 -10.21
CA ALA A 10 -17.94 24.35 -10.16
C ALA A 10 -17.36 22.92 -10.07
N LEU A 11 -18.04 22.03 -9.33
CA LEU A 11 -17.63 20.62 -9.21
C LEU A 11 -17.91 19.80 -10.48
N ARG A 12 -18.91 20.17 -11.29
CA ARG A 12 -19.19 19.52 -12.59
C ARG A 12 -18.21 19.94 -13.68
N ALA A 13 -17.79 21.21 -13.68
CA ALA A 13 -16.82 21.73 -14.66
C ALA A 13 -15.42 21.10 -14.52
N LEU A 14 -15.04 20.68 -13.31
CA LEU A 14 -13.75 20.04 -13.03
C LEU A 14 -13.68 18.55 -13.40
N GLY A 15 -14.81 17.91 -13.70
CA GLY A 15 -14.88 16.49 -14.07
C GLY A 15 -14.71 16.18 -15.56
N GLY A 16 -14.60 17.21 -16.42
CA GLY A 16 -14.70 17.08 -17.87
C GLY A 16 -13.55 17.71 -18.64
N SER A 17 -12.29 17.34 -18.38
CA SER A 17 -11.21 17.59 -19.35
C SER A 17 -9.98 16.73 -19.06
N SER A 18 -9.78 15.67 -19.85
CA SER A 18 -8.43 15.14 -20.09
C SER A 18 -8.40 14.29 -21.36
N LEU A 19 -8.24 14.97 -22.50
CA LEU A 19 -7.68 14.38 -23.73
C LEU A 19 -7.15 15.51 -24.60
N LYS A 20 -5.82 15.72 -24.59
CA LYS A 20 -5.02 15.99 -25.80
C LYS A 20 -3.52 15.98 -25.48
N ARG A 21 -2.82 15.17 -26.28
CA ARG A 21 -1.37 15.09 -26.40
C ARG A 21 -0.86 16.38 -27.04
N GLU A 22 0.28 16.88 -26.58
CA GLU A 22 1.22 17.60 -27.43
C GLU A 22 2.66 17.16 -27.10
N CYS A 23 3.29 16.55 -28.10
CA CYS A 23 4.72 16.28 -28.15
C CYS A 23 5.44 17.59 -28.49
N HIS A 24 6.48 17.95 -27.75
CA HIS A 24 7.53 18.85 -28.24
C HIS A 24 8.91 18.24 -27.94
N GLY A 25 9.69 18.11 -29.02
CA GLY A 25 11.04 17.58 -29.01
C GLY A 25 12.06 18.60 -28.51
N GLY A 26 13.16 18.09 -27.96
CA GLY A 26 14.33 18.86 -27.57
C GLY A 26 15.58 18.01 -27.68
N SER A 27 16.32 18.23 -28.76
CA SER A 27 17.63 17.65 -29.04
C SER A 27 18.70 18.23 -28.09
N GLN A 28 19.61 17.40 -27.58
CA GLN A 28 20.99 17.86 -27.33
C GLN A 28 22.02 16.73 -27.42
N ARG A 29 22.99 16.92 -28.34
CA ARG A 29 24.25 16.19 -28.50
C ARG A 29 25.25 16.57 -27.39
N ARG A 30 26.11 15.65 -26.95
CA ARG A 30 27.55 15.54 -27.33
C ARG A 30 28.37 14.60 -26.43
N ARG A 31 29.13 13.72 -27.12
CA ARG A 31 30.54 13.28 -26.94
C ARG A 31 31.10 12.96 -25.54
N THR A 32 31.76 11.80 -25.46
CA THR A 32 33.24 11.72 -25.48
C THR A 32 33.74 10.30 -25.79
N ARG A 33 34.84 10.23 -26.55
CA ARG A 33 35.64 9.05 -26.91
C ARG A 33 36.57 8.70 -25.75
N HIS A 34 36.91 7.42 -25.56
CA HIS A 34 38.29 7.00 -25.32
C HIS A 34 38.52 5.57 -25.85
N ARG A 35 39.69 5.38 -26.45
CA ARG A 35 40.21 4.17 -27.10
C ARG A 35 41.63 4.01 -26.55
N ALA A 36 42.00 2.84 -26.06
CA ALA A 36 43.39 2.37 -25.97
C ALA A 36 43.43 0.86 -25.61
N PRO A 37 44.52 0.14 -25.96
CA PRO A 37 44.52 -1.30 -26.27
C PRO A 37 45.21 -2.17 -25.21
N ALA A 38 45.10 -3.49 -25.36
CA ALA A 38 45.85 -4.50 -24.57
C ALA A 38 47.01 -5.10 -25.41
N PRO A 39 48.19 -5.39 -24.80
CA PRO A 39 49.36 -5.90 -25.50
C PRO A 39 49.55 -7.43 -25.40
N ALA A 40 50.60 -7.90 -26.09
CA ALA A 40 50.98 -9.26 -26.39
C ALA A 40 51.88 -9.97 -25.34
N MET A 41 52.17 -11.24 -25.66
CA MET A 41 53.00 -12.30 -25.05
C MET A 41 54.29 -11.94 -24.29
N ASP A 42 54.67 -12.82 -23.35
CA ASP A 42 55.95 -13.58 -23.27
C ASP A 42 55.75 -14.78 -22.29
N VAL A 43 56.05 -16.06 -22.60
CA VAL A 43 57.32 -16.84 -22.68
C VAL A 43 57.95 -17.23 -21.32
N PHE A 44 58.45 -18.48 -21.26
CA PHE A 44 59.27 -19.25 -20.28
C PHE A 44 58.54 -20.37 -19.51
N GLY A 45 59.05 -21.61 -19.39
CA GLY A 45 60.30 -22.22 -19.88
C GLY A 45 60.48 -23.70 -19.48
N PHE A 46 61.65 -24.23 -19.85
CA PHE A 46 62.42 -25.41 -19.36
C PHE A 46 61.84 -26.84 -19.58
N GLY A 47 62.60 -27.89 -19.94
CA GLY A 47 64.04 -28.09 -20.16
C GLY A 47 64.39 -29.60 -20.06
N GLN A 48 65.57 -29.98 -20.58
CA GLN A 48 66.40 -31.17 -20.25
C GLN A 48 66.02 -32.55 -20.84
N ASP A 49 66.92 -33.45 -21.25
CA ASP A 49 68.41 -33.52 -21.28
C ASP A 49 68.85 -34.67 -22.23
N VAL A 50 70.11 -34.65 -22.68
CA VAL A 50 70.82 -35.75 -23.35
C VAL A 50 71.99 -36.16 -22.44
N ASP A 51 72.20 -37.46 -22.25
CA ASP A 51 73.41 -38.04 -21.62
C ASP A 51 74.15 -38.93 -22.65
N PRO A 52 75.37 -38.55 -23.07
CA PRO A 52 76.24 -39.35 -23.91
C PRO A 52 77.44 -39.86 -23.09
N SER A 53 77.29 -41.00 -22.42
CA SER A 53 78.41 -41.74 -21.84
C SER A 53 78.08 -43.23 -21.76
N GLN A 54 79.09 -44.08 -21.96
CA GLN A 54 79.05 -45.54 -22.17
C GLN A 54 78.77 -45.94 -23.63
N TRP A 55 79.84 -46.17 -24.40
CA TRP A 55 80.31 -47.51 -24.77
C TRP A 55 81.73 -47.35 -25.34
N ASP A 56 82.70 -47.90 -24.61
CA ASP A 56 84.13 -47.84 -24.89
C ASP A 56 84.54 -48.66 -26.12
N LEU A 57 85.61 -48.17 -26.78
CA LEU A 57 86.35 -48.81 -27.86
C LEU A 57 86.97 -50.15 -27.43
N HIS A 58 86.92 -51.14 -28.34
CA HIS A 58 88.04 -52.06 -28.52
C HIS A 58 88.37 -52.18 -30.02
N LEU A 59 89.52 -51.60 -30.39
CA LEU A 59 90.21 -51.76 -31.66
C LEU A 59 90.79 -53.18 -31.76
N TYR A 60 90.54 -53.86 -32.87
CA TYR A 60 91.43 -54.92 -33.38
C TYR A 60 91.51 -54.85 -34.91
N SER A 61 92.71 -55.07 -35.41
CA SER A 61 93.28 -54.66 -36.70
C SER A 61 92.64 -55.27 -37.95
N SER A 62 92.66 -54.47 -39.03
CA SER A 62 92.33 -54.83 -40.40
C SER A 62 93.31 -55.83 -41.04
N SER A 63 92.79 -56.62 -41.98
CA SER A 63 93.54 -57.05 -43.16
C SER A 63 92.82 -56.51 -44.39
N ASP A 64 93.55 -55.70 -45.16
CA ASP A 64 93.10 -54.90 -46.28
C ASP A 64 92.65 -55.79 -47.46
N GLU A 65 91.37 -55.77 -47.83
CA GLU A 65 90.88 -56.04 -49.21
C GLU A 65 89.35 -55.88 -49.42
N ASP A 66 88.53 -55.73 -48.36
CA ASP A 66 87.06 -55.70 -48.49
C ASP A 66 86.40 -54.29 -48.52
N GLU A 67 87.18 -53.21 -48.44
CA GLU A 67 86.66 -51.85 -48.13
C GLU A 67 86.04 -51.10 -49.33
N ALA A 68 86.34 -51.47 -50.58
CA ALA A 68 85.93 -50.66 -51.75
C ALA A 68 84.52 -50.97 -52.32
N LYS A 69 83.86 -52.07 -51.92
CA LYS A 69 82.51 -52.44 -52.41
C LYS A 69 81.37 -51.95 -51.52
N ASN A 70 81.62 -51.69 -50.24
CA ASN A 70 80.57 -51.36 -49.26
C ASN A 70 80.19 -49.86 -49.27
N ASP A 71 81.14 -48.98 -49.61
CA ASP A 71 80.95 -47.52 -49.56
C ASP A 71 80.08 -46.97 -50.70
N ALA A 72 80.09 -47.61 -51.87
CA ALA A 72 79.26 -47.20 -53.02
C ALA A 72 77.77 -47.55 -52.84
N GLU A 73 77.46 -48.60 -52.06
CA GLU A 73 76.10 -49.02 -51.74
C GLU A 73 75.52 -48.17 -50.59
N HIS A 74 76.33 -47.85 -49.58
CA HIS A 74 75.97 -46.96 -48.48
C HIS A 74 75.63 -45.53 -48.95
N ALA A 75 76.42 -44.96 -49.88
CA ALA A 75 76.15 -43.62 -50.43
C ALA A 75 74.84 -43.55 -51.23
N ARG A 76 74.45 -44.64 -51.91
CA ARG A 76 73.18 -44.74 -52.64
C ARG A 76 71.98 -44.88 -51.69
N HIS A 77 72.12 -45.61 -50.58
CA HIS A 77 71.07 -45.71 -49.56
C HIS A 77 70.89 -44.38 -48.80
N LEU A 78 71.97 -43.69 -48.44
CA LEU A 78 71.89 -42.38 -47.77
C LEU A 78 71.20 -41.31 -48.63
N THR A 79 71.53 -41.23 -49.92
CA THR A 79 70.86 -40.29 -50.84
C THR A 79 69.38 -40.62 -51.08
N LEU A 80 68.98 -41.89 -51.03
CA LEU A 80 67.58 -42.32 -51.08
C LEU A 80 66.83 -41.97 -49.79
N ILE A 81 67.47 -42.15 -48.63
CA ILE A 81 66.92 -41.78 -47.32
C ILE A 81 66.76 -40.26 -47.20
N GLU A 82 67.74 -39.47 -47.62
CA GLU A 82 67.66 -38.00 -47.62
C GLU A 82 66.53 -37.48 -48.52
N ARG A 83 66.37 -38.06 -49.73
CA ARG A 83 65.24 -37.73 -50.62
C ARG A 83 63.90 -38.15 -50.02
N GLY A 84 63.85 -39.29 -49.32
CA GLY A 84 62.66 -39.75 -48.58
C GLY A 84 62.29 -38.80 -47.44
N LEU A 85 63.26 -38.42 -46.61
CA LEU A 85 63.09 -37.49 -45.49
C LEU A 85 62.71 -36.08 -45.94
N ALA A 86 63.26 -35.60 -47.06
CA ALA A 86 62.89 -34.31 -47.65
C ALA A 86 61.41 -34.31 -48.11
N LYS A 87 60.95 -35.38 -48.74
CA LYS A 87 59.53 -35.54 -49.12
C LYS A 87 58.61 -35.63 -47.91
N ILE A 88 59.01 -36.34 -46.85
CA ILE A 88 58.24 -36.42 -45.60
C ILE A 88 58.17 -35.05 -44.90
N LYS A 89 59.28 -34.29 -44.86
CA LYS A 89 59.29 -32.93 -44.31
C LYS A 89 58.41 -31.97 -45.10
N GLN A 90 58.44 -32.02 -46.44
CA GLN A 90 57.54 -31.22 -47.28
C GLN A 90 56.07 -31.59 -47.06
N ALA A 91 55.73 -32.88 -47.06
CA ALA A 91 54.38 -33.35 -46.79
C ALA A 91 53.89 -32.96 -45.39
N SER A 92 54.76 -33.04 -44.37
CA SER A 92 54.46 -32.63 -43.00
C SER A 92 54.26 -31.11 -42.88
N ALA A 93 55.09 -30.30 -43.54
CA ALA A 93 54.96 -28.84 -43.56
C ALA A 93 53.68 -28.39 -44.27
N GLN A 94 53.33 -29.06 -45.38
CA GLN A 94 52.11 -28.80 -46.14
C GLN A 94 50.86 -29.26 -45.36
N GLY A 95 50.94 -30.39 -44.66
CA GLY A 95 49.92 -30.86 -43.71
C GLY A 95 49.71 -29.90 -42.53
N LYS A 96 50.79 -29.35 -41.96
CA LYS A 96 50.71 -28.35 -40.87
C LYS A 96 50.12 -27.02 -41.34
N ARG A 97 50.45 -26.54 -42.54
CA ARG A 97 49.85 -25.31 -43.11
C ARG A 97 48.36 -25.48 -43.36
N THR A 98 47.97 -26.58 -44.00
CA THR A 98 46.55 -26.88 -44.26
C THR A 98 45.75 -27.07 -42.98
N TRP A 99 46.33 -27.66 -41.93
CA TRP A 99 45.70 -27.73 -40.61
C TRP A 99 45.53 -26.37 -39.93
N ARG A 100 46.53 -25.48 -40.00
CA ARG A 100 46.44 -24.13 -39.43
C ARG A 100 45.41 -23.25 -40.16
N GLU A 101 45.38 -23.31 -41.49
CA GLU A 101 44.38 -22.59 -42.30
C GLU A 101 42.96 -23.10 -42.04
N LYS A 102 42.79 -24.42 -41.87
CA LYS A 102 41.51 -25.00 -41.43
C LYS A 102 41.14 -24.54 -40.03
N GLY A 103 42.07 -24.51 -39.09
CA GLY A 103 41.87 -24.03 -37.72
C GLY A 103 41.41 -22.56 -37.67
N GLN A 104 42.10 -21.66 -38.37
CA GLN A 104 41.73 -20.24 -38.45
C GLN A 104 40.37 -20.02 -39.11
N ARG A 105 40.03 -20.77 -40.17
CA ARG A 105 38.69 -20.71 -40.78
C ARG A 105 37.59 -21.11 -39.81
N VAL A 106 37.84 -22.11 -38.95
CA VAL A 106 36.88 -22.53 -37.93
C VAL A 106 36.73 -21.45 -36.86
N GLU A 107 37.84 -20.87 -36.40
CA GLU A 107 37.84 -19.82 -35.37
C GLU A 107 37.12 -18.54 -35.83
N ASP A 108 37.40 -18.09 -37.05
CA ASP A 108 36.71 -16.97 -37.70
C ASP A 108 35.22 -17.26 -37.91
N GLY A 109 34.87 -18.51 -38.20
CA GLY A 109 33.49 -18.97 -38.30
C GLY A 109 32.76 -18.87 -36.97
N VAL A 110 33.39 -19.30 -35.87
CA VAL A 110 32.85 -19.22 -34.51
C VAL A 110 32.67 -17.78 -34.06
N LEU A 111 33.63 -16.89 -34.34
CA LEU A 111 33.55 -15.47 -34.01
C LEU A 111 32.39 -14.76 -34.74
N ARG A 112 32.20 -15.05 -36.04
CA ARG A 112 31.06 -14.53 -36.79
C ARG A 112 29.73 -15.01 -36.22
N LEU A 113 29.62 -16.30 -35.89
CA LEU A 113 28.41 -16.86 -35.28
C LEU A 113 28.09 -16.18 -33.95
N LYS A 114 29.09 -15.95 -33.08
CA LYS A 114 28.92 -15.22 -31.82
C LYS A 114 28.42 -13.78 -32.05
N HIS A 115 29.04 -13.04 -32.95
CA HIS A 115 28.65 -11.66 -33.25
C HIS A 115 27.22 -11.60 -33.80
N THR A 116 26.84 -12.56 -34.65
CA THR A 116 25.49 -12.64 -35.21
C THR A 116 24.45 -13.02 -34.14
N ALA A 117 24.83 -13.88 -33.19
CA ALA A 117 23.98 -14.26 -32.06
C ALA A 117 23.76 -13.08 -31.08
N GLU A 118 24.80 -12.30 -30.79
CA GLU A 118 24.72 -11.09 -29.95
C GLU A 118 23.85 -10.00 -30.61
N GLU A 119 24.00 -9.81 -31.92
CA GLU A 119 23.21 -8.85 -32.71
C GLU A 119 21.72 -9.24 -32.74
N LYS A 120 21.42 -10.52 -32.97
CA LYS A 120 20.05 -11.07 -32.86
C LYS A 120 19.49 -10.91 -31.44
N GLN A 121 20.28 -11.18 -30.39
CA GLN A 121 19.85 -10.96 -29.01
C GLN A 121 19.55 -9.48 -28.72
N HIS A 122 20.36 -8.55 -29.21
CA HIS A 122 20.13 -7.12 -29.06
C HIS A 122 18.86 -6.66 -29.79
N LEU A 123 18.62 -7.19 -31.00
CA LEU A 123 17.42 -6.90 -31.78
C LEU A 123 16.16 -7.40 -31.06
N VAL A 124 16.19 -8.64 -30.57
CA VAL A 124 15.11 -9.26 -29.77
C VAL A 124 14.84 -8.45 -28.50
N ARG A 125 15.88 -8.10 -27.73
CA ARG A 125 15.72 -7.26 -26.52
C ARG A 125 15.13 -5.89 -26.85
N GLY A 126 15.50 -5.30 -27.98
CA GLY A 126 14.94 -4.02 -28.44
C GLY A 126 13.47 -4.12 -28.86
N LEU A 127 13.08 -5.19 -29.56
CA LEU A 127 11.69 -5.45 -29.94
C LEU A 127 10.81 -5.71 -28.71
N VAL A 128 11.29 -6.52 -27.75
CA VAL A 128 10.60 -6.74 -26.47
C VAL A 128 10.42 -5.41 -25.72
N ARG A 129 11.44 -4.55 -25.64
CA ARG A 129 11.31 -3.21 -25.02
C ARG A 129 10.30 -2.32 -25.73
N LYS A 130 10.31 -2.30 -27.06
CA LYS A 130 9.36 -1.51 -27.87
C LYS A 130 7.93 -1.99 -27.65
N ALA A 131 7.70 -3.29 -27.60
CA ALA A 131 6.39 -3.88 -27.31
C ALA A 131 5.92 -3.57 -25.88
N LEU A 132 6.83 -3.57 -24.91
CA LEU A 132 6.54 -3.30 -23.50
C LEU A 132 6.27 -1.82 -23.17
N THR A 133 7.05 -0.93 -23.77
CA THR A 133 7.12 0.49 -23.35
C THR A 133 6.66 1.47 -24.43
N GLY A 134 6.32 0.97 -25.62
CA GLY A 134 6.06 1.77 -26.81
C GLY A 134 7.33 2.38 -27.45
N ASN A 135 8.50 2.26 -26.82
CA ASN A 135 9.75 2.87 -27.28
C ASN A 135 10.96 1.91 -27.12
N LYS A 136 11.86 1.83 -28.10
CA LYS A 136 12.95 0.84 -28.13
C LYS A 136 14.03 1.09 -27.06
N ASP A 137 14.21 2.36 -26.69
CA ASP A 137 15.28 2.82 -25.78
C ASP A 137 14.81 3.05 -24.35
N ARG A 138 13.49 3.03 -24.11
CA ARG A 138 12.93 3.29 -22.78
C ARG A 138 13.02 2.01 -21.95
N ARG A 139 13.68 2.08 -20.80
CA ARG A 139 13.76 0.93 -19.89
C ARG A 139 12.48 0.84 -19.09
N VAL A 140 12.05 -0.40 -18.83
CA VAL A 140 10.89 -0.72 -17.99
C VAL A 140 10.99 -0.05 -16.61
N ARG A 141 12.20 -0.01 -16.03
CA ARG A 141 12.47 0.67 -14.75
C ARG A 141 12.13 2.17 -14.76
N ASP A 142 12.34 2.84 -15.89
CA ASP A 142 12.15 4.29 -16.00
C ASP A 142 10.66 4.64 -16.19
N MET A 143 9.91 3.78 -16.89
CA MET A 143 8.44 3.86 -16.91
C MET A 143 7.83 3.65 -15.54
N VAL A 144 8.28 2.63 -14.80
CA VAL A 144 7.82 2.41 -13.42
C VAL A 144 8.14 3.61 -12.55
N LYS A 145 9.34 4.19 -12.68
CA LYS A 145 9.71 5.41 -11.94
C LYS A 145 8.83 6.61 -12.31
N GLU A 146 8.38 6.74 -13.55
CA GLU A 146 7.48 7.82 -13.96
C GLU A 146 6.03 7.57 -13.55
N GLU A 147 5.51 6.35 -13.69
CA GLU A 147 4.19 5.98 -13.16
C GLU A 147 4.17 6.08 -11.63
N MET A 148 5.26 5.73 -10.94
CA MET A 148 5.45 5.98 -9.50
C MET A 148 5.47 7.48 -9.15
N LYS A 149 5.88 8.36 -10.08
CA LYS A 149 5.84 9.81 -9.89
C LYS A 149 4.46 10.40 -10.11
N THR A 150 3.50 9.65 -10.64
CA THR A 150 2.11 10.11 -10.65
C THR A 150 1.61 10.06 -9.20
N PRO A 151 1.36 11.21 -8.55
CA PRO A 151 0.83 11.19 -7.20
C PRO A 151 -0.51 10.47 -7.24
N MET A 152 -0.77 9.57 -6.27
CA MET A 152 -2.13 9.10 -5.99
C MET A 152 -3.02 10.33 -6.03
N ALA A 153 -3.97 10.40 -6.97
CA ALA A 153 -4.64 11.65 -7.33
C ALA A 153 -5.27 12.33 -6.10
N VAL A 154 -4.52 13.22 -5.46
CA VAL A 154 -4.98 13.98 -4.30
C VAL A 154 -5.93 15.01 -4.86
N THR A 155 -7.21 14.87 -4.51
CA THR A 155 -8.23 15.76 -5.02
C THR A 155 -8.11 17.13 -4.34
N LEU A 156 -8.64 18.18 -4.98
CA LEU A 156 -8.75 19.49 -4.34
C LEU A 156 -9.51 19.41 -3.01
N VAL A 157 -10.52 18.53 -2.94
CA VAL A 157 -11.30 18.25 -1.73
C VAL A 157 -10.42 17.77 -0.59
N ASP A 158 -9.45 16.89 -0.86
CA ASP A 158 -8.53 16.38 0.17
C ASP A 158 -7.61 17.48 0.71
N LYS A 159 -7.15 18.39 -0.16
CA LYS A 159 -6.33 19.55 0.24
C LYS A 159 -7.12 20.56 1.08
N VAL A 160 -8.35 20.86 0.67
CA VAL A 160 -9.24 21.76 1.40
C VAL A 160 -9.65 21.14 2.73
N ALA A 161 -10.00 19.85 2.77
CA ALA A 161 -10.29 19.12 4.01
C ALA A 161 -9.09 19.16 4.97
N PHE A 162 -7.88 18.98 4.45
CA PHE A 162 -6.66 19.09 5.25
C PHE A 162 -6.50 20.48 5.88
N LEU A 163 -6.58 21.53 5.07
CA LEU A 163 -6.47 22.91 5.54
C LEU A 163 -7.54 23.23 6.60
N LEU A 164 -8.81 22.95 6.31
CA LEU A 164 -9.92 23.19 7.23
C LEU A 164 -9.82 22.34 8.49
N GLY A 165 -9.29 21.12 8.40
CA GLY A 165 -9.08 20.26 9.56
C GLY A 165 -8.00 20.79 10.50
N VAL A 166 -6.87 21.27 9.95
CA VAL A 166 -5.80 21.87 10.76
C VAL A 166 -6.25 23.18 11.37
N LEU A 167 -6.84 24.09 10.58
CA LEU A 167 -7.39 25.34 11.11
C LEU A 167 -8.49 25.08 12.14
N GLY A 168 -9.37 24.11 11.89
CA GLY A 168 -10.43 23.72 12.81
C GLY A 168 -9.89 23.22 14.15
N MET A 169 -8.79 22.46 14.16
CA MET A 169 -8.11 22.06 15.41
C MET A 169 -7.55 23.27 16.17
N LEU A 170 -6.81 24.15 15.48
CA LEU A 170 -6.21 25.34 16.10
C LEU A 170 -7.26 26.30 16.66
N ILE A 171 -8.37 26.50 15.93
CA ILE A 171 -9.48 27.32 16.41
C ILE A 171 -10.17 26.65 17.60
N THR A 172 -10.36 25.33 17.58
CA THR A 172 -10.94 24.59 18.72
C THR A 172 -10.10 24.77 19.98
N GLU A 173 -8.78 24.65 19.86
CA GLU A 173 -7.83 24.90 20.97
C GLU A 173 -7.91 26.36 21.45
N PHE A 174 -7.82 27.33 20.53
CA PHE A 174 -7.93 28.75 20.86
C PHE A 174 -9.23 29.07 21.59
N MET A 175 -10.36 28.57 21.11
CA MET A 175 -11.66 28.79 21.75
C MET A 175 -11.70 28.17 23.14
N LEU A 176 -11.21 26.93 23.31
CA LEU A 176 -11.25 26.26 24.61
C LEU A 176 -10.34 26.91 25.65
N VAL A 177 -9.15 27.39 25.25
CA VAL A 177 -8.15 27.96 26.17
C VAL A 177 -8.38 29.46 26.42
N SER A 178 -8.68 30.23 25.37
CA SER A 178 -8.72 31.69 25.44
C SER A 178 -10.13 32.25 25.63
N ARG A 179 -11.16 31.58 25.10
CA ARG A 179 -12.55 32.04 25.15
C ARG A 179 -13.56 30.89 25.42
N PRO A 180 -13.38 30.09 26.48
CA PRO A 180 -14.23 28.92 26.72
C PRO A 180 -15.73 29.26 26.83
N GLN A 181 -16.07 30.45 27.33
CA GLN A 181 -17.45 30.96 27.39
C GLN A 181 -18.11 31.13 26.02
N ASP A 182 -17.32 31.34 24.96
CA ASP A 182 -17.80 31.54 23.58
C ASP A 182 -17.78 30.21 22.77
N PHE A 183 -17.36 29.10 23.38
CA PHE A 183 -17.17 27.81 22.70
C PHE A 183 -18.46 27.28 22.04
N TRP A 184 -19.64 27.59 22.60
CA TRP A 184 -20.93 27.19 22.03
C TRP A 184 -21.16 27.76 20.62
N MET A 185 -20.61 28.95 20.33
CA MET A 185 -20.68 29.57 19.00
C MET A 185 -19.86 28.76 18.00
N TRP A 186 -18.65 28.37 18.40
CA TRP A 186 -17.77 27.52 17.58
C TRP A 186 -18.36 26.14 17.35
N TYR A 187 -18.91 25.52 18.40
CA TYR A 187 -19.62 24.25 18.30
C TYR A 187 -20.76 24.32 17.29
N THR A 188 -21.59 25.36 17.34
CA THR A 188 -22.73 25.51 16.42
C THR A 188 -22.27 25.79 15.00
N ALA A 189 -21.28 26.68 14.83
CA ALA A 189 -20.73 27.05 13.52
C ALA A 189 -20.05 25.87 12.81
N THR A 190 -19.53 24.90 13.55
CA THR A 190 -18.90 23.70 12.97
C THR A 190 -19.87 22.53 12.86
N MET A 191 -20.66 22.24 13.89
CA MET A 191 -21.45 21.03 13.96
C MET A 191 -22.63 21.04 12.98
N LEU A 192 -23.33 22.18 12.83
CA LEU A 192 -24.45 22.26 11.87
C LEU A 192 -24.01 22.02 10.41
N PRO A 193 -22.98 22.71 9.86
CA PRO A 193 -22.52 22.43 8.51
C PRO A 193 -22.01 20.99 8.33
N LEU A 194 -21.27 20.45 9.31
CA LEU A 194 -20.75 19.09 9.23
C LEU A 194 -21.87 18.06 9.19
N LEU A 195 -22.92 18.20 9.99
CA LEU A 195 -24.08 17.30 9.97
C LEU A 195 -24.84 17.37 8.65
N VAL A 196 -25.01 18.56 8.07
CA VAL A 196 -25.64 18.73 6.74
C VAL A 196 -24.81 18.07 5.65
N ILE A 197 -23.51 18.35 5.60
CA ILE A 197 -22.60 17.75 4.61
C ILE A 197 -22.58 16.23 4.77
N ARG A 198 -22.52 15.74 6.01
CA ARG A 198 -22.54 14.31 6.33
C ARG A 198 -23.81 13.64 5.82
N TYR A 199 -24.99 14.25 6.02
CA TYR A 199 -26.25 13.74 5.51
C TYR A 199 -26.23 13.58 3.98
N LEU A 200 -25.79 14.61 3.25
CA LEU A 200 -25.71 14.56 1.78
C LEU A 200 -24.76 13.47 1.28
N LEU A 201 -23.57 13.37 1.88
CA LEU A 201 -22.59 12.34 1.55
C LEU A 201 -23.09 10.93 1.88
N TYR A 202 -23.71 10.74 3.05
CA TYR A 202 -24.20 9.43 3.46
C TYR A 202 -25.42 8.98 2.67
N HIS A 203 -26.29 9.91 2.28
CA HIS A 203 -27.44 9.59 1.42
C HIS A 203 -26.98 9.06 0.06
N SER A 204 -26.01 9.73 -0.59
CA SER A 204 -25.46 9.27 -1.88
C SER A 204 -24.78 7.90 -1.81
N ARG A 205 -24.35 7.46 -0.62
CA ARG A 205 -23.68 6.16 -0.39
C ARG A 205 -24.59 5.07 0.20
N LYS A 206 -25.90 5.34 0.37
CA LYS A 206 -26.85 4.46 1.08
C LYS A 206 -26.47 4.16 2.53
N TRP A 207 -25.82 5.12 3.19
CA TRP A 207 -25.37 5.08 4.59
C TRP A 207 -26.20 5.99 5.51
N HIS A 208 -27.29 6.56 4.99
CA HIS A 208 -28.09 7.57 5.70
C HIS A 208 -28.73 7.07 7.01
N TYR A 209 -28.91 5.75 7.20
CA TYR A 209 -29.41 5.23 8.47
C TYR A 209 -28.39 5.35 9.62
N PHE A 210 -27.09 5.49 9.34
CA PHE A 210 -26.12 5.84 10.39
C PHE A 210 -26.41 7.22 10.99
N MET A 211 -27.08 8.13 10.27
CA MET A 211 -27.46 9.43 10.82
C MET A 211 -28.53 9.32 11.93
N LEU A 212 -29.12 8.13 12.12
CA LEU A 212 -30.03 7.85 13.22
C LEU A 212 -29.30 7.37 14.48
N ASP A 213 -27.98 7.18 14.43
CA ASP A 213 -27.20 6.70 15.58
C ASP A 213 -27.26 7.65 16.77
N PHE A 214 -27.05 7.09 17.96
CA PHE A 214 -27.14 7.81 19.22
C PHE A 214 -26.23 9.05 19.29
N CYS A 215 -25.07 9.04 18.63
CA CYS A 215 -24.19 10.20 18.59
C CYS A 215 -24.82 11.42 17.91
N TYR A 216 -25.65 11.22 16.88
CA TYR A 216 -26.40 12.30 16.26
C TYR A 216 -27.50 12.82 17.20
N ALA A 217 -28.20 11.92 17.88
CA ALA A 217 -29.22 12.28 18.87
C ALA A 217 -28.63 13.11 20.03
N ALA A 218 -27.46 12.72 20.54
CA ALA A 218 -26.75 13.46 21.58
C ALA A 218 -26.25 14.84 21.12
N ASN A 219 -25.79 14.97 19.87
CA ASN A 219 -25.43 16.29 19.30
C ASN A 219 -26.67 17.18 19.12
N VAL A 220 -27.81 16.61 18.72
CA VAL A 220 -29.10 17.33 18.70
C VAL A 220 -29.51 17.75 20.11
N LEU A 221 -29.36 16.88 21.11
CA LEU A 221 -29.62 17.22 22.51
C LEU A 221 -28.76 18.40 22.99
N CYS A 222 -27.47 18.43 22.61
CA CYS A 222 -26.61 19.58 22.89
C CYS A 222 -27.13 20.87 22.24
N LEU A 223 -27.61 20.82 20.98
CA LEU A 223 -28.20 21.99 20.31
C LEU A 223 -29.52 22.41 20.95
N VAL A 224 -30.35 21.46 21.38
CA VAL A 224 -31.60 21.72 22.12
C VAL A 224 -31.30 22.42 23.43
N PHE A 225 -30.30 21.95 24.19
CA PHE A 225 -29.85 22.65 25.39
C PHE A 225 -29.43 24.09 25.07
N LEU A 226 -28.59 24.30 24.06
CA LEU A 226 -28.06 25.64 23.74
C LEU A 226 -29.15 26.65 23.31
N PHE A 227 -30.17 26.21 22.56
CA PHE A 227 -31.10 27.13 21.90
C PHE A 227 -32.54 27.08 22.41
N ALA A 228 -32.98 25.96 22.99
CA ALA A 228 -34.37 25.77 23.38
C ALA A 228 -34.56 25.62 24.89
N MET A 229 -33.60 25.02 25.61
CA MET A 229 -33.70 24.76 27.04
C MET A 229 -32.40 25.08 27.80
N PRO A 230 -31.85 26.31 27.67
CA PRO A 230 -30.55 26.64 28.26
C PRO A 230 -30.62 26.77 29.80
N ASP A 231 -31.81 27.02 30.33
CA ASP A 231 -32.04 27.17 31.79
C ASP A 231 -32.43 25.84 32.46
N ASN A 232 -32.42 24.71 31.73
CA ASN A 232 -32.79 23.41 32.27
C ASN A 232 -31.54 22.57 32.61
N PRO A 233 -31.19 22.42 33.89
CA PRO A 233 -29.99 21.70 34.31
C PRO A 233 -30.07 20.19 34.02
N HIS A 234 -31.26 19.59 34.03
CA HIS A 234 -31.40 18.17 33.71
C HIS A 234 -31.10 17.89 32.24
N VAL A 235 -31.51 18.78 31.32
CA VAL A 235 -31.16 18.66 29.90
C VAL A 235 -29.65 18.76 29.71
N PHE A 236 -29.00 19.70 30.42
CA PHE A 236 -27.54 19.79 30.42
C PHE A 236 -26.88 18.52 30.94
N GLN A 237 -27.31 18.00 32.09
CA GLN A 237 -26.75 16.79 32.71
C GLN A 237 -26.89 15.56 31.81
N ILE A 238 -28.02 15.39 31.12
CA ILE A 238 -28.22 14.31 30.13
C ILE A 238 -27.26 14.50 28.95
N ALA A 239 -27.12 15.73 28.44
CA ALA A 239 -26.20 16.04 27.35
C ALA A 239 -24.74 15.79 27.76
N PHE A 240 -24.35 16.22 28.96
CA PHE A 240 -23.03 16.01 29.55
C PHE A 240 -22.71 14.52 29.68
N ALA A 241 -23.61 13.74 30.27
CA ALA A 241 -23.39 12.31 30.48
C ALA A 241 -23.38 11.55 29.15
N SER A 242 -24.22 11.93 28.18
CA SER A 242 -24.22 11.35 26.83
C SER A 242 -22.92 11.66 26.08
N ALA A 243 -22.45 12.91 26.13
CA ALA A 243 -21.22 13.36 25.48
C ALA A 243 -19.99 12.66 26.08
N ASN A 244 -19.82 12.73 27.40
CA ASN A 244 -18.62 12.26 28.09
C ASN A 244 -18.63 10.75 28.39
N GLY A 245 -19.79 10.10 28.27
CA GLY A 245 -19.92 8.65 28.32
C GLY A 245 -19.89 8.03 26.92
N PRO A 246 -21.01 7.55 26.37
CA PRO A 246 -21.02 6.74 25.16
C PRO A 246 -20.40 7.42 23.92
N LEU A 247 -20.42 8.75 23.80
CA LEU A 247 -19.81 9.46 22.67
C LEU A 247 -18.27 9.53 22.78
N ALA A 248 -17.74 10.02 23.90
CA ALA A 248 -16.29 10.11 24.12
C ALA A 248 -15.63 8.73 24.03
N TRP A 249 -16.22 7.73 24.68
CA TRP A 249 -15.72 6.36 24.69
C TRP A 249 -15.80 5.69 23.31
N ALA A 250 -16.65 6.19 22.40
CA ALA A 250 -16.74 5.68 21.03
C ALA A 250 -15.48 6.00 20.23
N ILE A 251 -14.72 7.04 20.63
CA ILE A 251 -13.39 7.31 20.06
C ILE A 251 -12.44 6.14 20.32
N LEU A 252 -12.49 5.55 21.52
CA LEU A 252 -11.72 4.38 21.90
C LEU A 252 -12.27 3.11 21.24
N ALA A 253 -13.57 2.87 21.39
CA ALA A 253 -14.21 1.62 20.96
C ALA A 253 -14.19 1.42 19.43
N TRP A 254 -14.40 2.50 18.67
CA TRP A 254 -14.44 2.49 17.21
C TRP A 254 -13.16 3.00 16.56
N ARG A 255 -12.12 3.26 17.37
CA ARG A 255 -10.82 3.80 16.93
C ARG A 255 -10.98 5.01 16.01
N ASN A 256 -11.84 5.97 16.40
CA ASN A 256 -11.94 7.23 15.66
C ASN A 256 -10.56 7.88 15.60
N SER A 257 -10.23 8.42 14.43
CA SER A 257 -8.87 8.80 14.08
C SER A 257 -8.84 10.25 13.59
N LEU A 258 -7.88 11.03 14.08
CA LEU A 258 -7.65 12.39 13.58
C LEU A 258 -6.91 12.34 12.24
N VAL A 259 -7.65 12.49 11.14
CA VAL A 259 -7.12 12.39 9.77
C VAL A 259 -7.55 13.61 8.95
N PHE A 260 -6.68 14.61 8.89
CA PHE A 260 -6.97 15.91 8.28
C PHE A 260 -7.42 15.85 6.81
N HIS A 261 -6.82 14.99 5.97
CA HIS A 261 -7.19 14.92 4.54
C HIS A 261 -8.52 14.18 4.28
N SER A 262 -9.16 13.62 5.30
CA SER A 262 -10.42 12.87 5.16
C SER A 262 -11.53 13.57 5.92
N LEU A 263 -12.36 14.32 5.19
CA LEU A 263 -13.54 14.98 5.77
C LEU A 263 -14.44 14.00 6.52
N ASP A 264 -14.56 12.77 6.03
CA ASP A 264 -15.36 11.72 6.63
C ASP A 264 -14.83 11.30 8.02
N LYS A 265 -13.52 11.09 8.15
CA LYS A 265 -12.87 10.72 9.42
C LYS A 265 -12.86 11.88 10.40
N LEU A 266 -12.58 13.09 9.92
CA LEU A 266 -12.62 14.30 10.73
C LEU A 266 -14.03 14.57 11.28
N THR A 267 -15.05 14.45 10.43
CA THR A 267 -16.46 14.61 10.85
C THR A 267 -16.85 13.56 11.88
N SER A 268 -16.47 12.30 11.68
CA SER A 268 -16.69 11.24 12.68
C SER A 268 -16.05 11.61 14.01
N LEU A 269 -14.81 12.10 14.03
CA LEU A 269 -14.17 12.50 15.29
C LEU A 269 -14.89 13.70 15.93
N TRP A 270 -15.29 14.72 15.16
CA TRP A 270 -15.95 15.92 15.70
C TRP A 270 -17.28 15.60 16.38
N ILE A 271 -18.10 14.75 15.77
CA ILE A 271 -19.39 14.31 16.33
C ILE A 271 -19.21 13.67 17.72
N HIS A 272 -18.06 13.04 17.99
CA HIS A 272 -17.80 12.37 19.27
C HIS A 272 -17.00 13.25 20.25
N TRP A 273 -16.12 14.13 19.77
CA TRP A 273 -15.21 14.89 20.61
C TRP A 273 -15.71 16.29 20.96
N GLN A 274 -16.24 17.04 19.98
CA GLN A 274 -16.71 18.41 20.23
C GLN A 274 -17.84 18.54 21.28
N PRO A 275 -18.85 17.65 21.37
CA PRO A 275 -19.84 17.78 22.45
C PRO A 275 -19.22 17.59 23.84
N CYS A 276 -18.12 16.84 23.95
CA CYS A 276 -17.37 16.71 25.20
C CYS A 276 -16.68 18.04 25.57
N LEU A 277 -16.05 18.69 24.59
CA LEU A 277 -15.42 20.01 24.78
C LEU A 277 -16.45 21.09 25.09
N LEU A 278 -17.60 21.06 24.44
CA LEU A 278 -18.72 21.97 24.70
C LEU A 278 -19.19 21.84 26.15
N THR A 279 -19.49 20.62 26.57
CA THR A 279 -20.00 20.36 27.92
C THR A 279 -18.93 20.62 28.99
N TYR A 280 -17.64 20.42 28.68
CA TYR A 280 -16.52 20.84 29.53
C TYR A 280 -16.48 22.37 29.68
N ALA A 281 -16.53 23.11 28.58
CA ALA A 281 -16.47 24.57 28.58
C ALA A 281 -17.64 25.17 29.38
N ILE A 282 -18.85 24.66 29.18
CA ILE A 282 -20.04 25.10 29.91
C ILE A 282 -19.95 24.73 31.40
N ARG A 283 -19.55 23.50 31.73
CA ARG A 283 -19.51 23.05 33.13
C ARG A 283 -18.48 23.80 33.98
N TRP A 284 -17.32 24.13 33.41
CA TRP A 284 -16.18 24.61 34.18
C TRP A 284 -15.82 26.08 33.96
N HIS A 285 -16.34 26.70 32.89
CA HIS A 285 -15.92 28.03 32.47
C HIS A 285 -17.07 28.93 32.01
N SER A 286 -18.33 28.51 32.14
CA SER A 286 -19.45 29.43 31.88
C SER A 286 -19.64 30.34 33.09
N ASP A 287 -19.43 31.63 32.89
CA ASP A 287 -19.87 32.72 33.77
C ASP A 287 -21.28 33.23 33.40
N SER A 288 -21.95 32.54 32.47
CA SER A 288 -23.14 33.07 31.81
C SER A 288 -24.37 32.85 32.69
N ALA A 289 -25.05 33.94 33.09
CA ALA A 289 -26.42 33.91 33.61
C ALA A 289 -27.47 33.29 32.66
N ARG A 290 -27.03 32.83 31.48
CA ARG A 290 -27.82 32.29 30.37
C ARG A 290 -27.90 30.77 30.36
N GLN A 291 -27.06 30.05 31.13
CA GLN A 291 -26.97 28.59 31.07
C GLN A 291 -26.96 28.02 32.49
N THR A 292 -28.02 27.32 32.87
CA THR A 292 -28.12 26.67 34.17
C THR A 292 -27.60 25.25 34.08
N VAL A 293 -26.50 24.98 34.79
CA VAL A 293 -25.75 23.71 34.70
C VAL A 293 -26.13 22.73 35.81
N CYS A 294 -26.48 23.24 36.98
CA CYS A 294 -26.66 22.46 38.19
C CYS A 294 -28.14 22.41 38.60
N ALA A 295 -28.63 21.21 38.91
CA ALA A 295 -29.98 21.00 39.44
C ALA A 295 -30.05 21.20 40.96
N LEU A 296 -28.91 21.00 41.64
CA LEU A 296 -28.76 21.13 43.09
C LEU A 296 -27.82 22.30 43.40
N ASP A 297 -28.01 22.92 44.56
CA ASP A 297 -27.20 24.06 45.03
C ASP A 297 -25.72 23.71 45.19
N ASP A 298 -25.42 22.45 45.54
CA ASP A 298 -24.05 21.94 45.66
C ASP A 298 -23.45 21.50 44.31
N CYS A 299 -24.20 21.63 43.22
CA CYS A 299 -23.81 21.15 41.89
C CYS A 299 -23.41 19.66 41.86
N SER A 300 -23.85 18.86 42.83
CA SER A 300 -23.54 17.43 42.87
C SER A 300 -24.31 16.67 41.81
N PHE A 301 -23.73 15.56 41.34
CA PHE A 301 -24.36 14.73 40.33
C PHE A 301 -24.80 13.41 40.96
N SER A 302 -26.08 13.27 41.33
CA SER A 302 -26.58 12.03 41.93
C SER A 302 -26.35 10.83 41.02
N TRP A 303 -26.17 9.63 41.59
CA TRP A 303 -26.07 8.41 40.80
C TRP A 303 -27.34 8.16 39.97
N ALA A 304 -28.51 8.57 40.49
CA ALA A 304 -29.76 8.52 39.74
C ALA A 304 -29.71 9.47 38.53
N ASP A 305 -29.25 10.71 38.69
CA ASP A 305 -29.14 11.66 37.57
C ASP A 305 -28.06 11.27 36.57
N THR A 306 -26.98 10.64 37.04
CA THR A 306 -25.87 10.15 36.21
C THR A 306 -26.29 8.97 35.33
N LEU A 307 -27.17 8.09 35.84
CA LEU A 307 -27.53 6.85 35.16
C LEU A 307 -28.96 6.86 34.63
N ALA A 308 -29.97 7.10 35.48
CA ALA A 308 -31.37 6.91 35.13
C ALA A 308 -31.81 7.84 33.99
N MET A 309 -31.50 9.15 34.07
CA MET A 309 -31.94 10.10 33.06
C MET A 309 -31.25 9.90 31.70
N PRO A 310 -29.91 9.71 31.62
CA PRO A 310 -29.26 9.35 30.35
C PRO A 310 -29.69 7.99 29.81
N ILE A 311 -29.92 6.99 30.66
CA ILE A 311 -30.46 5.68 30.24
C ILE A 311 -31.88 5.83 29.71
N ALA A 312 -32.73 6.65 30.32
CA ALA A 312 -34.08 6.91 29.83
C ALA A 312 -34.05 7.59 28.46
N PHE A 313 -33.18 8.59 28.27
CA PHE A 313 -32.97 9.23 26.97
C PHE A 313 -32.46 8.22 25.92
N TYR A 314 -31.46 7.41 26.29
CA TYR A 314 -30.96 6.33 25.43
C TYR A 314 -32.05 5.32 25.08
N ALA A 315 -32.87 4.90 26.04
CA ALA A 315 -33.95 3.95 25.82
C ALA A 315 -35.03 4.54 24.90
N ALA A 316 -35.40 5.80 25.09
CA ALA A 316 -36.32 6.50 24.19
C ALA A 316 -35.76 6.55 22.76
N TRP A 317 -34.48 6.91 22.61
CA TRP A 317 -33.80 6.86 21.31
C TRP A 317 -33.78 5.45 20.72
N GLN A 318 -33.46 4.43 21.52
CA GLN A 318 -33.36 3.03 21.08
C GLN A 318 -34.71 2.51 20.59
N LEU A 319 -35.81 2.85 21.28
CA LEU A 319 -37.16 2.49 20.86
C LEU A 319 -37.54 3.17 19.54
N LEU A 320 -37.23 4.46 19.37
CA LEU A 320 -37.47 5.18 18.13
C LEU A 320 -36.63 4.63 16.97
N TYR A 321 -35.36 4.31 17.23
CA TYR A 321 -34.47 3.70 16.27
C TYR A 321 -35.02 2.34 15.82
N SER A 322 -35.36 1.46 16.76
CA SER A 322 -35.93 0.14 16.46
C SER A 322 -37.29 0.23 15.77
N TYR A 323 -38.16 1.16 16.15
CA TYR A 323 -39.40 1.41 15.42
C TYR A 323 -39.10 1.79 13.96
N LYS A 324 -38.16 2.72 13.73
CA LYS A 324 -37.82 3.18 12.40
C LYS A 324 -37.19 2.10 11.53
N THR A 325 -36.26 1.31 12.07
CA THR A 325 -35.51 0.30 11.29
C THR A 325 -36.21 -1.05 11.23
N ASP A 326 -36.74 -1.52 12.35
CA ASP A 326 -37.23 -2.90 12.50
C ASP A 326 -38.72 -3.04 12.25
N ILE A 327 -39.48 -1.93 12.23
CA ILE A 327 -40.92 -1.92 11.96
C ILE A 327 -41.21 -1.12 10.68
N HIS A 328 -40.97 0.20 10.68
CA HIS A 328 -41.38 1.07 9.57
C HIS A 328 -40.61 0.78 8.27
N ASP A 329 -39.28 0.69 8.32
CA ASP A 329 -38.44 0.46 7.15
C ASP A 329 -37.98 -1.00 6.99
N ALA A 330 -38.58 -1.93 7.73
CA ALA A 330 -38.17 -3.34 7.74
C ALA A 330 -38.16 -3.94 6.33
N LYS A 331 -39.22 -3.68 5.55
CA LYS A 331 -39.34 -4.13 4.16
C LYS A 331 -38.25 -3.51 3.28
N LYS A 332 -38.06 -2.19 3.36
CA LYS A 332 -37.05 -1.46 2.59
C LYS A 332 -35.64 -1.97 2.87
N LEU A 333 -35.31 -2.22 4.14
CA LEU A 333 -33.99 -2.74 4.53
C LEU A 333 -33.80 -4.18 4.04
N LYS A 334 -34.84 -5.01 4.11
CA LYS A 334 -34.80 -6.39 3.58
C LYS A 334 -34.62 -6.42 2.06
N ASP A 335 -35.32 -5.54 1.34
CA ASP A 335 -35.30 -5.49 -0.12
C ASP A 335 -33.99 -4.90 -0.67
N ASP A 336 -33.32 -4.01 0.07
CA ASP A 336 -32.02 -3.43 -0.31
C ASP A 336 -30.90 -3.75 0.71
N PRO A 337 -30.16 -4.86 0.52
CA PRO A 337 -29.03 -5.25 1.37
C PRO A 337 -27.84 -4.28 1.33
N SER A 338 -27.79 -3.37 0.35
CA SER A 338 -26.70 -2.39 0.22
C SER A 338 -26.85 -1.23 1.20
N ILE A 339 -28.05 -1.00 1.75
CA ILE A 339 -28.28 -0.02 2.80
C ILE A 339 -27.60 -0.49 4.10
N GLN A 340 -26.78 0.39 4.67
CA GLN A 340 -26.07 0.12 5.91
C GLN A 340 -26.82 0.69 7.12
N THR A 341 -26.92 -0.12 8.17
CA THR A 341 -27.37 0.25 9.50
C THR A 341 -26.28 -0.10 10.52
N SER A 342 -26.37 0.43 11.73
CA SER A 342 -25.40 0.14 12.79
C SER A 342 -25.38 -1.33 13.21
N SER A 343 -26.53 -1.99 13.23
CA SER A 343 -26.61 -3.44 13.45
C SER A 343 -25.87 -4.23 12.37
N ARG A 344 -26.12 -3.90 11.09
CA ARG A 344 -25.44 -4.53 9.94
C ARG A 344 -23.94 -4.30 9.99
N TRP A 345 -23.51 -3.08 10.24
CA TRP A 345 -22.09 -2.74 10.32
C TRP A 345 -21.38 -3.45 11.48
N PHE A 346 -21.95 -3.37 12.67
CA PHE A 346 -21.40 -3.99 13.89
C PHE A 346 -21.18 -5.49 13.71
N LEU A 347 -22.16 -6.20 13.18
CA LEU A 347 -22.11 -7.67 13.03
C LEU A 347 -21.27 -8.11 11.82
N ARG A 348 -21.15 -7.28 10.77
CA ARG A 348 -20.31 -7.57 9.59
C ARG A 348 -18.83 -7.26 9.81
N ALA A 349 -18.48 -6.29 10.67
CA ALA A 349 -17.10 -5.90 10.91
C ALA A 349 -16.24 -7.02 11.52
N ARG A 350 -16.85 -7.96 12.25
CA ARG A 350 -16.29 -9.23 12.79
C ARG A 350 -14.96 -9.12 13.58
N SER A 351 -14.49 -7.93 13.92
CA SER A 351 -13.14 -7.68 14.47
C SER A 351 -13.08 -6.59 15.55
N GLY A 352 -14.19 -5.89 15.81
CA GLY A 352 -14.25 -4.89 16.87
C GLY A 352 -14.22 -5.53 18.27
N ALA A 353 -13.58 -4.87 19.24
CA ALA A 353 -13.48 -5.38 20.61
C ALA A 353 -14.86 -5.67 21.22
N LEU A 354 -15.83 -4.78 21.01
CA LEU A 354 -17.23 -4.96 21.43
C LEU A 354 -17.89 -6.15 20.77
N TYR A 355 -17.64 -6.39 19.47
CA TYR A 355 -18.17 -7.55 18.76
C TYR A 355 -17.59 -8.85 19.34
N VAL A 356 -16.27 -8.92 19.51
CA VAL A 356 -15.57 -10.09 20.03
C VAL A 356 -16.05 -10.42 21.44
N PHE A 357 -16.21 -9.40 22.29
CA PHE A 357 -16.75 -9.56 23.63
C PHE A 357 -18.19 -10.07 23.62
N ALA A 358 -19.09 -9.41 22.89
CA ALA A 358 -20.51 -9.76 22.82
C ALA A 358 -20.74 -11.20 22.31
N VAL A 359 -20.13 -11.54 21.16
CA VAL A 359 -20.23 -12.87 20.57
C VAL A 359 -19.55 -13.92 21.45
N GLY A 360 -18.43 -13.57 22.08
CA GLY A 360 -17.73 -14.43 23.04
C GLY A 360 -18.61 -14.77 24.25
N MET A 361 -19.36 -13.80 24.78
CA MET A 361 -20.32 -14.02 25.86
C MET A 361 -21.48 -14.92 25.42
N CYS A 362 -22.10 -14.65 24.25
CA CYS A 362 -23.17 -15.49 23.74
C CYS A 362 -22.74 -16.96 23.56
N ARG A 363 -21.49 -17.18 23.10
CA ARG A 363 -20.91 -18.53 22.99
C ARG A 363 -20.67 -19.20 24.33
N ARG A 364 -20.27 -18.45 25.37
CA ARG A 364 -20.08 -18.98 26.74
C ARG A 364 -21.40 -19.36 27.39
N ILE A 365 -22.46 -18.59 27.13
CA ILE A 365 -23.81 -18.83 27.66
C ILE A 365 -24.53 -19.94 26.86
N GLY A 366 -23.97 -20.36 25.71
CA GLY A 366 -24.52 -21.43 24.88
C GLY A 366 -25.65 -20.99 23.93
N THR A 367 -25.90 -19.69 23.80
CA THR A 367 -26.95 -19.15 22.92
C THR A 367 -26.52 -19.06 21.44
N LEU A 368 -25.22 -19.19 21.17
CA LEU A 368 -24.66 -19.20 19.82
C LEU A 368 -23.63 -20.34 19.69
N LYS A 369 -23.71 -21.13 18.62
CA LYS A 369 -22.73 -22.20 18.35
C LYS A 369 -21.34 -21.60 18.08
N ARG A 370 -20.28 -22.40 18.28
CA ARG A 370 -18.88 -21.96 18.11
C ARG A 370 -18.59 -21.36 16.73
N ASP A 371 -19.16 -21.96 15.67
CA ASP A 371 -18.90 -21.57 14.27
C ASP A 371 -20.05 -20.76 13.64
N GLU A 372 -21.09 -20.46 14.42
CA GLU A 372 -22.23 -19.69 13.94
C GLU A 372 -21.94 -18.19 14.04
N HIS A 373 -22.24 -17.46 12.97
CA HIS A 373 -22.13 -16.01 12.92
C HIS A 373 -23.52 -15.39 13.07
N PRO A 374 -23.71 -14.40 13.97
CA PRO A 374 -25.00 -13.74 14.11
C PRO A 374 -25.36 -13.04 12.80
N ASP A 375 -26.54 -13.35 12.26
CA ASP A 375 -27.09 -12.68 11.10
C ASP A 375 -27.63 -11.29 11.50
N PRO A 376 -27.14 -10.19 10.92
CA PRO A 376 -27.62 -8.85 11.25
C PRO A 376 -29.09 -8.57 10.93
N ASP A 377 -29.68 -9.31 10.00
CA ASP A 377 -31.08 -9.11 9.63
C ASP A 377 -32.02 -9.99 10.48
N SER A 378 -31.47 -10.96 11.21
CA SER A 378 -32.20 -11.79 12.16
C SER A 378 -32.51 -11.06 13.48
N TRP A 379 -33.59 -11.47 14.14
CA TRP A 379 -33.96 -10.95 15.45
C TRP A 379 -32.90 -11.22 16.53
N SER A 380 -32.20 -12.36 16.46
CA SER A 380 -31.13 -12.69 17.40
C SER A 380 -29.92 -11.75 17.24
N GLY A 381 -29.51 -11.46 16.00
CA GLY A 381 -28.44 -10.50 15.72
C GLY A 381 -28.79 -9.09 16.20
N LYS A 382 -30.01 -8.63 15.94
CA LYS A 382 -30.50 -7.33 16.42
C LYS A 382 -30.49 -7.25 17.95
N PHE A 383 -30.95 -8.30 18.63
CA PHE A 383 -30.92 -8.37 20.10
C PHE A 383 -29.49 -8.32 20.65
N ILE A 384 -28.55 -9.05 20.04
CA ILE A 384 -27.12 -8.99 20.41
C ILE A 384 -26.58 -7.57 20.28
N PHE A 385 -26.89 -6.88 19.18
CA PHE A 385 -26.50 -5.48 18.98
C PHE A 385 -27.09 -4.56 20.06
N MET A 386 -28.40 -4.60 20.27
CA MET A 386 -29.11 -3.75 21.24
C MET A 386 -28.61 -3.98 22.68
N PHE A 387 -28.42 -5.24 23.08
CA PHE A 387 -27.92 -5.59 24.40
C PHE A 387 -26.46 -5.13 24.58
N SER A 388 -25.61 -5.38 23.59
CA SER A 388 -24.21 -4.93 23.62
C SER A 388 -24.11 -3.41 23.71
N GLN A 389 -24.98 -2.70 22.98
CA GLN A 389 -25.04 -1.25 23.00
C GLN A 389 -25.54 -0.73 24.36
N LEU A 390 -26.53 -1.39 24.98
CA LEU A 390 -26.99 -1.04 26.33
C LEU A 390 -25.89 -1.23 27.37
N VAL A 391 -25.19 -2.38 27.36
CA VAL A 391 -24.06 -2.63 28.27
C VAL A 391 -22.96 -1.59 28.06
N TYR A 392 -22.62 -1.29 26.81
CA TYR A 392 -21.68 -0.23 26.47
C TYR A 392 -22.11 1.13 27.04
N THR A 393 -23.37 1.52 26.86
CA THR A 393 -23.90 2.78 27.39
C THR A 393 -23.80 2.82 28.92
N VAL A 394 -24.26 1.79 29.62
CA VAL A 394 -24.21 1.74 31.09
C VAL A 394 -22.79 1.85 31.61
N VAL A 395 -21.86 1.06 31.07
CA VAL A 395 -20.44 1.07 31.49
C VAL A 395 -19.79 2.43 31.26
N THR A 396 -20.07 3.06 30.12
CA THR A 396 -19.45 4.36 29.76
C THR A 396 -20.05 5.53 30.53
N LEU A 397 -21.24 5.39 31.13
CA LEU A 397 -21.83 6.40 32.00
C LEU A 397 -21.23 6.41 33.42
N LEU A 398 -20.71 5.29 33.91
CA LEU A 398 -20.14 5.18 35.27
C LEU A 398 -19.11 6.27 35.62
N PRO A 399 -18.13 6.60 34.77
CA PRO A 399 -17.15 7.64 35.09
C PRO A 399 -17.69 9.08 34.97
N CYS A 400 -18.88 9.29 34.39
CA CYS A 400 -19.41 10.64 34.15
C CYS A 400 -19.64 11.44 35.43
N LYS A 401 -20.01 10.78 36.54
CA LYS A 401 -20.10 11.45 37.86
C LYS A 401 -18.78 12.07 38.27
N LEU A 402 -17.68 11.31 38.17
CA LEU A 402 -16.33 11.79 38.46
C LEU A 402 -15.94 12.97 37.56
N PHE A 403 -16.30 12.91 36.28
CA PHE A 403 -16.02 13.99 35.32
C PHE A 403 -16.84 15.25 35.57
N PHE A 404 -18.04 15.13 36.15
CA PHE A 404 -18.88 16.26 36.48
C PHE A 404 -18.47 16.95 37.78
N GLU A 405 -17.91 16.19 38.73
CA GLU A 405 -17.52 16.68 40.06
C GLU A 405 -16.06 17.12 40.12
N SER A 406 -15.19 16.60 39.25
CA SER A 406 -13.76 16.94 39.22
C SER A 406 -13.30 17.42 37.86
N GLN A 407 -12.96 18.72 37.76
CA GLN A 407 -12.40 19.30 36.55
C GLN A 407 -11.13 18.58 36.13
N ARG A 408 -10.24 18.27 37.09
CA ARG A 408 -8.97 17.56 36.81
C ARG A 408 -9.21 16.20 36.19
N ALA A 409 -10.14 15.42 36.72
CA ALA A 409 -10.45 14.09 36.16
C ALA A 409 -11.01 14.21 34.73
N HIS A 410 -11.90 15.19 34.51
CA HIS A 410 -12.45 15.47 33.20
C HIS A 410 -11.36 15.91 32.20
N THR A 411 -10.47 16.84 32.58
CA THR A 411 -9.35 17.29 31.73
C THR A 411 -8.43 16.13 31.37
N ILE A 412 -8.04 15.29 32.34
CA ILE A 412 -7.19 14.11 32.10
C ILE A 412 -7.86 13.17 31.09
N PHE A 413 -9.16 12.90 31.26
CA PHE A 413 -9.91 12.06 30.33
C PHE A 413 -9.95 12.63 28.92
N LEU A 414 -10.24 13.93 28.75
CA LEU A 414 -10.27 14.59 27.45
C LEU A 414 -8.90 14.59 26.75
N LEU A 415 -7.81 14.73 27.50
CA LEU A 415 -6.45 14.61 26.97
C LEU A 415 -6.15 13.18 26.53
N LEU A 416 -6.53 12.17 27.32
CA LEU A 416 -6.33 10.76 26.97
C LEU A 416 -7.06 10.38 25.67
N ILE A 417 -8.33 10.77 25.50
CA ILE A 417 -9.08 10.48 24.26
C ILE A 417 -8.47 11.20 23.05
N LEU A 418 -7.94 12.42 23.23
CA LEU A 418 -7.26 13.15 22.17
C LEU A 418 -5.96 12.46 21.76
N VAL A 419 -5.15 12.02 22.73
CA VAL A 419 -3.92 11.24 22.49
C VAL A 419 -4.25 9.97 21.70
N VAL A 420 -5.30 9.24 22.09
CA VAL A 420 -5.72 8.04 21.35
C VAL A 420 -6.19 8.39 19.93
N ALA A 421 -6.96 9.46 19.74
CA ALA A 421 -7.40 9.89 18.41
C ALA A 421 -6.23 10.27 17.49
N VAL A 422 -5.21 10.95 18.04
CA VAL A 422 -3.97 11.31 17.34
C VAL A 422 -3.16 10.06 17.01
N TRP A 423 -2.98 9.14 17.97
CA TRP A 423 -2.29 7.87 17.74
C TRP A 423 -2.95 7.05 16.63
N ASN A 424 -4.27 6.89 16.69
CA ASN A 424 -5.04 6.21 15.64
C ASN A 424 -4.89 6.90 14.27
N GLY A 425 -4.85 8.24 14.26
CA GLY A 425 -4.56 9.04 13.07
C GLY A 425 -3.16 8.75 12.51
N GLY A 426 -2.13 8.71 13.37
CA GLY A 426 -0.76 8.38 12.99
C GLY A 426 -0.63 6.97 12.41
N VAL A 427 -1.24 5.97 13.06
CA VAL A 427 -1.32 4.60 12.54
C VAL A 427 -2.01 4.57 11.18
N TYR A 428 -3.10 5.31 11.00
CA TYR A 428 -3.77 5.42 9.70
C TYR A 428 -2.84 6.00 8.63
N TYR A 429 -2.14 7.10 8.93
CA TYR A 429 -1.21 7.72 7.99
C TYR A 429 -0.03 6.82 7.62
N ILE A 430 0.48 6.02 8.57
CA ILE A 430 1.67 5.18 8.32
C ILE A 430 1.26 3.84 7.69
N GLU A 431 0.34 3.11 8.30
CA GLU A 431 0.00 1.75 7.86
C GLU A 431 -0.88 1.73 6.62
N VAL A 432 -1.89 2.60 6.52
CA VAL A 432 -2.83 2.53 5.39
C VAL A 432 -2.18 3.06 4.12
N PHE A 433 -1.38 4.14 4.22
CA PHE A 433 -0.64 4.63 3.07
C PHE A 433 0.46 3.66 2.64
N SER A 434 1.20 3.05 3.57
CA SER A 434 2.20 2.04 3.20
C SER A 434 1.56 0.81 2.56
N LYS A 435 0.45 0.29 3.09
CA LYS A 435 -0.30 -0.82 2.50
C LYS A 435 -0.81 -0.48 1.10
N ARG A 436 -1.48 0.67 0.93
CA ARG A 436 -1.95 1.14 -0.38
C ARG A 436 -0.82 1.32 -1.38
N TYR A 437 0.30 1.89 -0.93
CA TYR A 437 1.49 2.04 -1.76
C TYR A 437 2.01 0.68 -2.22
N VAL A 438 2.19 -0.28 -1.29
CA VAL A 438 2.62 -1.65 -1.60
C VAL A 438 1.64 -2.37 -2.54
N GLU A 439 0.32 -2.20 -2.36
CA GLU A 439 -0.70 -2.77 -3.25
C GLU A 439 -0.62 -2.18 -4.65
N THR A 440 -0.47 -0.86 -4.79
CA THR A 440 -0.25 -0.21 -6.09
C THR A 440 1.02 -0.73 -6.74
N LEU A 441 2.11 -0.92 -5.98
CA LEU A 441 3.34 -1.53 -6.50
C LEU A 441 3.15 -2.97 -6.98
N LYS A 442 2.36 -3.76 -6.24
CA LYS A 442 2.01 -5.13 -6.66
C LYS A 442 1.22 -5.11 -7.96
N LYS A 443 0.19 -4.26 -8.08
CA LYS A 443 -0.60 -4.11 -9.32
C LYS A 443 0.27 -3.74 -10.51
N LEU A 444 1.10 -2.70 -10.37
CA LEU A 444 2.03 -2.27 -11.43
C LEU A 444 3.00 -3.38 -11.83
N ARG A 445 3.56 -4.12 -10.86
CA ARG A 445 4.43 -5.27 -11.13
C ARG A 445 3.69 -6.38 -11.89
N ASP A 446 2.46 -6.67 -11.50
CA ASP A 446 1.67 -7.75 -12.09
C ASP A 446 1.22 -7.37 -13.52
N GLU A 447 0.81 -6.12 -13.76
CA GLU A 447 0.54 -5.57 -15.09
C GLU A 447 1.77 -5.63 -16.00
N MET A 448 2.95 -5.27 -15.49
CA MET A 448 4.20 -5.40 -16.24
C MET A 448 4.57 -6.85 -16.54
N SER A 449 4.36 -7.76 -15.59
CA SER A 449 4.62 -9.20 -15.80
C SER A 449 3.71 -9.76 -16.90
N GLN A 450 2.44 -9.34 -16.93
CA GLN A 450 1.53 -9.69 -18.02
C GLN A 450 2.00 -9.12 -19.37
N ARG A 451 2.40 -7.84 -19.41
CA ARG A 451 2.97 -7.23 -20.62
C ARG A 451 4.25 -7.93 -21.08
N ASP A 452 5.14 -8.36 -20.18
CA ASP A 452 6.37 -9.08 -20.52
C ASP A 452 6.08 -10.46 -21.10
N LYS A 453 5.14 -11.19 -20.51
CA LYS A 453 4.66 -12.47 -21.05
C LYS A 453 4.06 -12.30 -22.45
N ALA A 454 3.20 -11.31 -22.66
CA ALA A 454 2.60 -11.02 -23.96
C ALA A 454 3.66 -10.61 -25.00
N ALA A 455 4.60 -9.76 -24.64
CA ALA A 455 5.69 -9.33 -25.52
C ALA A 455 6.60 -10.50 -25.92
N ARG A 456 6.95 -11.39 -24.98
CA ARG A 456 7.75 -12.59 -25.27
C ARG A 456 7.00 -13.57 -26.17
N ALA A 457 5.70 -13.76 -25.95
CA ALA A 457 4.87 -14.60 -26.80
C ALA A 457 4.82 -14.07 -28.25
N ALA A 458 4.57 -12.77 -28.43
CA ALA A 458 4.54 -12.13 -29.75
C ALA A 458 5.91 -12.20 -30.46
N VAL A 459 7.01 -12.04 -29.72
CA VAL A 459 8.36 -12.17 -30.29
C VAL A 459 8.68 -13.61 -30.67
N LYS A 460 8.21 -14.60 -29.89
CA LYS A 460 8.35 -16.02 -30.21
C LYS A 460 7.58 -16.36 -31.50
N GLU A 461 6.34 -15.92 -31.61
CA GLU A 461 5.50 -16.10 -32.80
C GLU A 461 6.14 -15.45 -34.05
N LEU A 462 6.70 -14.24 -33.90
CA LEU A 462 7.44 -13.59 -34.99
C LEU A 462 8.73 -14.34 -35.37
N ALA A 463 9.46 -14.89 -34.39
CA ALA A 463 10.66 -15.67 -34.66
C ALA A 463 10.36 -16.98 -35.40
N GLU A 464 9.27 -17.65 -35.03
CA GLU A 464 8.75 -18.83 -35.72
C GLU A 464 8.30 -18.48 -37.15
N ALA A 465 7.58 -17.38 -37.34
CA ALA A 465 7.13 -16.91 -38.66
C ALA A 465 8.29 -16.51 -39.61
N VAL A 466 9.42 -16.04 -39.06
CA VAL A 466 10.62 -15.65 -39.82
C VAL A 466 11.59 -16.83 -40.01
N GLY A 467 11.26 -18.04 -39.51
CA GLY A 467 12.07 -19.24 -39.68
C GLY A 467 13.40 -19.19 -38.92
N VAL A 468 13.47 -18.44 -37.82
CA VAL A 468 14.64 -18.43 -36.93
C VAL A 468 14.44 -19.52 -35.89
N ASP A 469 14.93 -20.73 -36.17
CA ASP A 469 14.88 -21.83 -35.22
C ASP A 469 15.55 -21.45 -33.90
N SER A 470 14.77 -21.53 -32.83
CA SER A 470 15.18 -21.29 -31.45
C SER A 470 15.89 -22.50 -30.83
N ALA A 471 16.76 -23.16 -31.61
CA ALA A 471 17.48 -24.35 -31.19
C ALA A 471 19.00 -24.14 -31.29
N SER A 472 19.57 -23.48 -30.27
CA SER A 472 20.96 -23.75 -29.89
C SER A 472 21.19 -23.46 -28.39
N GLU A 473 20.37 -24.03 -27.51
CA GLU A 473 20.91 -24.49 -26.23
C GLU A 473 21.65 -25.80 -26.51
N ALA A 474 22.87 -25.68 -27.02
CA ALA A 474 23.76 -26.82 -27.22
C ALA A 474 24.33 -27.23 -25.85
N SER A 475 23.61 -28.12 -25.15
CA SER A 475 24.16 -29.00 -24.14
C SER A 475 25.09 -30.03 -24.80
N GLY A 476 26.24 -29.56 -25.28
CA GLY A 476 27.32 -30.41 -25.79
C GLY A 476 28.40 -30.60 -24.72
N SER A 477 28.14 -31.45 -23.72
CA SER A 477 29.21 -32.01 -22.89
C SER A 477 30.02 -32.99 -23.75
N PRO A 478 31.34 -32.82 -23.93
CA PRO A 478 32.15 -33.82 -24.59
C PRO A 478 32.35 -34.99 -23.61
N ARG A 479 31.73 -36.13 -23.88
CA ARG A 479 32.18 -37.42 -23.35
C ARG A 479 33.59 -37.67 -23.89
N ALA A 480 34.57 -37.65 -23.00
CA ALA A 480 35.90 -38.19 -23.27
C ALA A 480 35.83 -39.73 -23.16
N SER A 481 36.24 -40.39 -24.23
CA SER A 481 36.64 -41.80 -24.27
C SER A 481 38.14 -41.92 -24.02
#